data_AF-A0A819DCS4-F1
#
_entry.id   AF-A0A819DCS4-F1
#
_cell.length_a   1.000
_cell.length_b   1.000
_cell.length_c   1.000
_cell.angle_alpha   90.00
_cell.angle_beta   90.00
_cell.angle_gamma   90.00
#
_symmetry.space_group_name_H-M   'P 1'
#
loop_
_entity.id
_entity.type
_entity.pdbx_description
1 polymer ?
#
loop_
_entity_poly.entity_id
_entity_poly.type
_entity_poly.pdbx_seq_one_letter_code
_entity_poly.pdbx_strand_id
1 'polypeptide(L)'
;MASSKIIDILKPMNYDENSERYKSISIVIVSDTHKNHEKINIPDGDIFLHCGDFTNKDDWRNLTNDQIPQSVIDFNQWLGRLTHKHKIVISFQPKKVASTEPCSICNNTVHGSYGHWDSKSLIKEIRQKIQPRIHCFGHLHDDNGYKYDQHANGTLFINAAANLTRQCFKLNFYLDLQKHSNIYQS
;
A
#
# COMPACT_ATOMS: atom_id res chain seq x y z
N MET A 1 6.31 -19.03 17.98
CA MET A 1 6.07 -17.95 17.00
C MET A 1 5.85 -18.59 15.64
N ALA A 2 4.95 -18.07 14.81
CA ALA A 2 4.75 -18.60 13.45
C ALA A 2 5.96 -18.22 12.58
N SER A 3 6.56 -19.19 11.89
CA SER A 3 7.70 -18.99 11.00
C SER A 3 7.24 -18.53 9.62
N SER A 4 7.89 -17.50 9.06
CA SER A 4 7.68 -17.06 7.69
C SER A 4 8.16 -18.17 6.72
N LYS A 5 7.40 -18.45 5.67
CA LYS A 5 7.83 -19.40 4.62
C LYS A 5 8.61 -18.64 3.55
N ILE A 6 9.84 -19.08 3.28
CA ILE A 6 10.66 -18.57 2.17
C ILE A 6 10.44 -19.49 0.97
N ILE A 7 10.15 -18.92 -0.19
CA ILE A 7 9.94 -19.66 -1.44
C ILE A 7 10.86 -19.06 -2.49
N ASP A 8 11.77 -19.88 -3.01
CA ASP A 8 12.59 -19.53 -4.16
C ASP A 8 11.84 -19.88 -5.44
N ILE A 9 11.44 -18.87 -6.22
CA ILE A 9 10.74 -19.05 -7.49
C ILE A 9 11.66 -18.58 -8.63
N LEU A 10 11.60 -19.27 -9.78
CA LEU A 10 12.38 -18.93 -10.99
C LEU A 10 13.90 -19.04 -10.84
N LYS A 11 14.42 -19.81 -9.87
CA LYS A 11 15.83 -20.22 -9.88
C LYS A 11 16.10 -20.99 -11.19
N PRO A 12 17.01 -20.52 -12.06
CA PRO A 12 17.40 -21.29 -13.24
C PRO A 12 17.83 -22.70 -12.83
N MET A 13 17.63 -23.72 -13.68
CA MET A 13 18.09 -25.09 -13.37
C MET A 13 19.59 -25.17 -13.05
N ASN A 14 20.39 -24.21 -13.54
CA ASN A 14 21.83 -24.09 -13.26
C ASN A 14 22.13 -22.87 -12.36
N TYR A 15 21.26 -22.55 -11.41
CA TYR A 15 21.51 -21.48 -10.44
C TYR A 15 22.73 -21.82 -9.59
N ASP A 16 23.77 -20.99 -9.70
CA ASP A 16 24.94 -21.02 -8.83
C ASP A 16 24.84 -19.84 -7.86
N GLU A 17 24.77 -20.18 -6.56
CA GLU A 17 24.67 -19.21 -5.47
C GLU A 17 25.89 -18.28 -5.37
N ASN A 18 27.02 -18.68 -5.96
CA ASN A 18 28.25 -17.89 -5.99
C ASN A 18 28.40 -17.05 -7.27
N SER A 19 27.43 -17.09 -8.18
CA SER A 19 27.49 -16.36 -9.44
C SER A 19 27.06 -14.90 -9.29
N GLU A 20 27.95 -13.96 -9.59
CA GLU A 20 27.63 -12.52 -9.68
C GLU A 20 26.64 -12.18 -10.81
N ARG A 21 26.31 -13.15 -11.67
CA ARG A 21 25.40 -12.99 -12.80
C ARG A 21 23.95 -12.75 -12.38
N TYR A 22 23.53 -13.29 -11.23
CA TYR A 22 22.14 -13.28 -10.80
C TYR A 22 21.99 -12.61 -9.44
N LYS A 23 21.39 -11.42 -9.40
CA LYS A 23 20.99 -10.77 -8.15
C LYS A 23 19.51 -11.02 -7.90
N SER A 24 19.18 -11.71 -6.81
CA SER A 24 17.81 -11.94 -6.39
C SER A 24 17.19 -10.68 -5.81
N ILE A 25 15.90 -10.48 -6.07
CA ILE A 25 15.07 -9.46 -5.41
C ILE A 25 14.14 -10.20 -4.46
N SER A 26 14.19 -9.83 -3.19
CA SER A 26 13.33 -10.38 -2.15
C SER A 26 12.08 -9.50 -1.97
N ILE A 27 10.91 -10.08 -2.18
CA ILE A 27 9.63 -9.41 -1.93
C ILE A 27 8.94 -10.13 -0.78
N VAL A 28 8.70 -9.40 0.30
CA VAL A 28 7.99 -9.90 1.48
C VAL A 28 6.53 -9.55 1.33
N ILE A 29 5.67 -10.58 1.21
CA ILE A 29 4.25 -10.43 0.89
C ILE A 29 3.41 -10.91 2.07
N VAL A 30 2.48 -10.05 2.51
CA VAL A 30 1.52 -10.35 3.58
C VAL A 30 0.14 -9.80 3.20
N SER A 31 -0.93 -10.41 3.69
CA SER A 31 -2.31 -9.96 3.52
C SER A 31 -3.14 -10.30 4.75
N ASP A 32 -4.34 -9.72 4.86
CA ASP A 32 -5.39 -10.17 5.78
C ASP A 32 -4.91 -10.22 7.24
N THR A 33 -4.10 -9.23 7.63
CA THR A 33 -3.52 -9.21 8.98
C THR A 33 -4.56 -8.92 10.04
N HIS A 34 -5.69 -8.29 9.70
CA HIS A 34 -6.83 -8.09 10.61
C HIS A 34 -6.40 -7.60 11.99
N LYS A 35 -5.58 -6.53 12.03
CA LYS A 35 -5.00 -5.90 13.24
C LYS A 35 -3.91 -6.70 13.96
N ASN A 36 -3.58 -7.91 13.49
CA ASN A 36 -2.57 -8.78 14.09
C ASN A 36 -1.18 -8.62 13.46
N HIS A 37 -0.91 -7.52 12.76
CA HIS A 37 0.35 -7.28 12.05
C HIS A 37 1.59 -7.34 12.97
N GLU A 38 1.48 -6.91 14.23
CA GLU A 38 2.55 -7.03 15.24
C GLU A 38 2.90 -8.48 15.61
N LYS A 39 1.98 -9.44 15.37
CA LYS A 39 2.19 -10.85 15.71
C LYS A 39 2.88 -11.63 14.59
N ILE A 40 3.11 -10.98 13.45
CA ILE A 40 3.70 -11.61 12.26
C ILE A 40 5.19 -11.31 12.25
N ASN A 41 6.00 -12.36 12.18
CA ASN A 41 7.42 -12.21 11.93
C ASN A 41 7.64 -11.81 10.47
N ILE A 42 7.99 -10.54 10.23
CA ILE A 42 8.32 -10.02 8.91
C ILE A 42 9.82 -10.18 8.67
N PRO A 43 10.27 -11.03 7.74
CA PRO A 43 11.69 -11.14 7.41
C PRO A 43 12.18 -9.89 6.70
N ASP A 44 13.50 -9.67 6.70
CA ASP A 44 14.12 -8.65 5.88
C ASP A 44 13.88 -8.91 4.38
N GLY A 45 13.81 -7.84 3.59
CA GLY A 45 13.73 -7.93 2.15
C GLY A 45 13.80 -6.57 1.45
N ASP A 46 13.91 -6.59 0.12
CA ASP A 46 14.05 -5.39 -0.71
C ASP A 46 12.73 -4.60 -0.80
N ILE A 47 11.62 -5.33 -0.93
CA ILE A 47 10.27 -4.78 -1.10
C ILE A 47 9.32 -5.43 -0.10
N PHE A 48 8.54 -4.63 0.61
CA PHE A 48 7.38 -5.09 1.38
C PHE A 48 6.09 -4.81 0.61
N LEU A 49 5.22 -5.81 0.50
CA LEU A 49 3.91 -5.74 -0.14
C LEU A 49 2.82 -6.23 0.82
N HIS A 50 1.90 -5.36 1.17
CA HIS A 50 0.68 -5.74 1.89
C HIS A 50 -0.51 -5.78 0.92
N CYS A 51 -1.21 -6.91 0.80
CA CYS A 51 -2.22 -7.12 -0.25
C CYS A 51 -3.66 -6.71 0.12
N GLY A 52 -3.93 -6.35 1.37
CA GLY A 52 -5.25 -5.86 1.80
C GLY A 52 -5.62 -6.30 3.20
N ASP A 53 -6.75 -5.81 3.71
CA ASP A 53 -7.40 -6.29 4.94
C ASP A 53 -6.53 -6.25 6.21
N PHE A 54 -5.81 -5.15 6.42
CA PHE A 54 -5.13 -4.89 7.70
C PHE A 54 -6.07 -4.42 8.83
N THR A 55 -7.30 -3.99 8.50
CA THR A 55 -8.35 -3.62 9.45
C THR A 55 -9.44 -4.71 9.54
N ASN A 56 -10.27 -4.64 10.57
CA ASN A 56 -11.53 -5.40 10.62
C ASN A 56 -12.68 -4.57 10.06
N LYS A 57 -13.75 -5.23 9.58
CA LYS A 57 -14.97 -4.54 9.08
C LYS A 57 -15.57 -3.58 10.11
N ASP A 58 -15.46 -3.95 11.37
CA ASP A 58 -16.08 -3.25 12.50
C ASP A 58 -15.31 -1.97 12.86
N ASP A 59 -14.03 -1.88 12.51
CA ASP A 59 -13.18 -0.73 12.80
C ASP A 59 -13.70 0.55 12.12
N TRP A 60 -14.41 0.39 11.00
CA TRP A 60 -14.98 1.49 10.22
C TRP A 60 -16.41 1.86 10.63
N ARG A 61 -17.04 1.14 11.56
CA ARG A 61 -18.41 1.43 12.01
C ARG A 61 -18.43 2.64 12.94
N ASN A 62 -19.52 3.40 12.87
CA ASN A 62 -19.80 4.57 13.73
C ASN A 62 -18.73 5.68 13.70
N LEU A 63 -17.92 5.73 12.64
CA LEU A 63 -16.99 6.83 12.39
C LEU A 63 -17.66 7.94 11.57
N THR A 64 -17.39 9.19 11.92
CA THR A 64 -17.76 10.35 11.10
C THR A 64 -16.76 10.54 9.95
N ASN A 65 -17.12 11.41 8.98
CA ASN A 65 -16.39 11.57 7.72
C ASN A 65 -14.88 11.89 7.85
N ASP A 66 -14.49 12.49 8.98
CA ASP A 66 -13.12 12.94 9.27
C ASP A 66 -12.37 11.99 10.22
N GLN A 67 -13.01 10.92 10.69
CA GLN A 67 -12.39 9.96 11.60
C GLN A 67 -11.76 8.81 10.81
N ILE A 68 -10.64 8.32 11.33
CA ILE A 68 -9.98 7.09 10.87
C ILE A 68 -9.98 6.10 12.03
N PRO A 69 -10.15 4.80 11.75
CA PRO A 69 -10.04 3.80 12.79
C PRO A 69 -8.64 3.79 13.40
N GLN A 70 -8.55 3.51 14.71
CA GLN A 70 -7.27 3.33 15.40
C GLN A 70 -6.42 2.22 14.73
N SER A 71 -7.04 1.17 14.20
CA SER A 71 -6.33 0.10 13.50
C SER A 71 -5.56 0.56 12.24
N VAL A 72 -6.03 1.62 11.57
CA VAL A 72 -5.29 2.25 10.46
C VAL A 72 -4.04 2.96 10.98
N ILE A 73 -4.16 3.64 12.12
CA ILE A 73 -3.05 4.33 12.78
C ILE A 73 -2.01 3.31 13.29
N ASP A 74 -2.46 2.23 13.92
CA ASP A 74 -1.58 1.18 14.45
C ASP A 74 -0.82 0.49 13.31
N PHE A 75 -1.54 0.10 12.23
CA PHE A 75 -0.92 -0.49 11.04
C PHE A 75 0.10 0.44 10.41
N ASN A 76 -0.21 1.73 10.32
CA ASN A 76 0.71 2.75 9.83
C ASN A 76 2.01 2.81 10.66
N GLN A 77 1.88 2.89 11.99
CA GLN A 77 3.04 2.93 12.89
C GLN A 77 3.90 1.68 12.75
N TRP A 78 3.28 0.50 12.68
CA TRP A 78 3.98 -0.76 12.43
C TRP A 78 4.71 -0.77 11.08
N LEU A 79 4.03 -0.39 10.00
CA LEU A 79 4.60 -0.34 8.65
C LEU A 79 5.78 0.65 8.55
N GLY A 80 5.71 1.77 9.27
CA GLY A 80 6.77 2.76 9.37
C GLY A 80 8.06 2.20 9.99
N ARG A 81 7.95 1.24 10.92
CA ARG A 81 9.09 0.60 11.61
C ARG A 81 9.79 -0.49 10.80
N LEU A 82 9.18 -0.99 9.73
CA LEU A 82 9.79 -2.00 8.87
C LEU A 82 11.01 -1.43 8.13
N THR A 83 12.09 -2.22 8.06
CA THR A 83 13.40 -1.87 7.46
C THR A 83 13.39 -1.82 5.93
N HIS A 84 12.36 -2.39 5.28
CA HIS A 84 12.24 -2.47 3.83
C HIS A 84 12.26 -1.08 3.17
N LYS A 85 13.11 -0.92 2.16
CA LYS A 85 13.32 0.35 1.45
C LYS A 85 12.10 0.77 0.63
N HIS A 86 11.43 -0.21 0.03
CA HIS A 86 10.23 0.01 -0.78
C HIS A 86 9.04 -0.68 -0.13
N LYS A 87 7.96 0.09 0.08
CA LYS A 87 6.71 -0.37 0.69
C LYS A 87 5.56 -0.13 -0.29
N ILE A 88 4.81 -1.18 -0.56
CA ILE A 88 3.62 -1.17 -1.40
C ILE A 88 2.45 -1.65 -0.54
N VAL A 89 1.38 -0.86 -0.51
CA VAL A 89 0.15 -1.25 0.16
C VAL A 89 -0.96 -1.28 -0.88
N ILE A 90 -1.59 -2.45 -1.00
CA ILE A 90 -2.87 -2.61 -1.67
C ILE A 90 -3.93 -2.55 -0.58
N SER A 91 -4.84 -1.61 -0.68
CA SER A 91 -5.94 -1.48 0.29
C SER A 91 -7.25 -1.27 -0.42
N PHE A 92 -8.32 -1.71 0.20
CA PHE A 92 -9.63 -1.20 -0.12
C PHE A 92 -9.78 0.21 0.46
N GLN A 93 -10.28 1.18 -0.32
CA GLN A 93 -10.78 2.44 0.23
C GLN A 93 -12.31 2.31 0.41
N PRO A 94 -12.80 1.98 1.63
CA PRO A 94 -14.23 2.04 1.89
C PRO A 94 -14.65 3.50 2.06
N LYS A 95 -15.23 4.11 1.02
CA LYS A 95 -16.16 5.24 1.24
C LYS A 95 -17.33 5.17 0.27
N LYS A 96 -18.48 4.80 0.82
CA LYS A 96 -19.79 5.13 0.28
C LYS A 96 -20.54 5.86 1.38
N VAL A 97 -20.55 7.19 1.32
CA VAL A 97 -21.43 8.00 2.15
C VAL A 97 -22.41 8.66 1.19
N ALA A 98 -23.57 8.03 0.99
CA ALA A 98 -24.71 8.78 0.48
C ALA A 98 -25.06 9.78 1.59
N SER A 99 -24.87 11.07 1.34
CA SER A 99 -25.14 12.14 2.29
C SER A 99 -26.18 13.04 1.67
N THR A 100 -27.40 13.01 2.22
CA THR A 100 -28.42 14.03 1.92
C THR A 100 -28.06 15.39 2.50
N GLU A 101 -27.02 15.47 3.34
CA GLU A 101 -26.53 16.70 3.93
C GLU A 101 -25.57 17.46 2.99
N PRO A 102 -25.62 18.81 2.96
CA PRO A 102 -24.72 19.66 2.19
C PRO A 102 -23.25 19.38 2.54
N CYS A 103 -22.45 19.08 1.52
CA CYS A 103 -21.05 18.79 1.74
C CYS A 103 -20.20 20.07 1.85
N SER A 104 -19.61 20.30 3.02
CA SER A 104 -18.69 21.40 3.31
C SER A 104 -17.41 21.38 2.45
N ILE A 105 -17.08 20.24 1.84
CA ILE A 105 -15.92 20.07 0.96
C ILE A 105 -16.25 20.47 -0.49
N CYS A 106 -17.50 20.30 -0.91
CA CYS A 106 -17.99 20.61 -2.26
C CYS A 106 -18.81 21.91 -2.29
N ASN A 107 -18.39 22.93 -1.54
CA ASN A 107 -19.09 24.22 -1.52
C ASN A 107 -20.59 24.10 -1.21
N ASN A 108 -20.94 23.27 -0.21
CA ASN A 108 -22.30 22.96 0.22
C ASN A 108 -23.19 22.24 -0.82
N THR A 109 -22.59 21.54 -1.78
CA THR A 109 -23.34 20.69 -2.71
C THR A 109 -23.86 19.44 -2.00
N VAL A 110 -25.13 19.09 -2.22
CA VAL A 110 -25.75 17.85 -1.72
C VAL A 110 -25.43 16.71 -2.69
N HIS A 111 -24.85 15.63 -2.18
CA HIS A 111 -24.44 14.48 -2.99
C HIS A 111 -25.52 13.40 -2.93
N GLY A 112 -26.38 13.33 -3.96
CA GLY A 112 -27.53 12.41 -3.96
C GLY A 112 -27.19 10.94 -3.68
N SER A 113 -26.26 10.38 -4.47
CA SER A 113 -25.89 8.95 -4.39
C SER A 113 -24.38 8.67 -4.27
N TYR A 114 -23.54 9.69 -4.51
CA TYR A 114 -22.09 9.57 -4.64
C TYR A 114 -21.39 10.61 -3.76
N GLY A 115 -21.01 10.23 -2.55
CA GLY A 115 -20.24 11.10 -1.64
C GLY A 115 -18.77 11.24 -2.01
N HIS A 116 -18.00 11.93 -1.18
CA HIS A 116 -16.55 12.03 -1.35
C HIS A 116 -15.87 10.68 -1.17
N TRP A 117 -15.13 10.27 -2.20
CA TRP A 117 -14.48 8.97 -2.27
C TRP A 117 -13.15 8.90 -1.52
N ASP A 118 -12.65 10.04 -1.02
CA ASP A 118 -11.33 10.12 -0.38
C ASP A 118 -11.44 10.31 1.14
N SER A 119 -10.61 9.58 1.88
CA SER A 119 -10.43 9.78 3.31
C SER A 119 -9.30 10.78 3.51
N LYS A 120 -9.63 12.07 3.62
CA LYS A 120 -8.65 13.15 3.91
C LYS A 120 -7.75 12.79 5.09
N SER A 121 -8.31 12.13 6.10
CA SER A 121 -7.60 11.65 7.28
C SER A 121 -6.64 10.49 6.95
N LEU A 122 -7.03 9.55 6.08
CA LEU A 122 -6.12 8.51 5.57
C LEU A 122 -5.00 9.12 4.72
N ILE A 123 -5.31 10.04 3.80
CA ILE A 123 -4.30 10.74 2.99
C ILE A 123 -3.34 11.53 3.88
N LYS A 124 -3.83 12.16 4.95
CA LYS A 124 -2.98 12.84 5.94
C LYS A 124 -2.01 11.87 6.60
N GLU A 125 -2.49 10.72 7.08
CA GLU A 125 -1.63 9.69 7.69
C GLU A 125 -0.59 9.13 6.71
N ILE A 126 -0.99 8.89 5.45
CA ILE A 126 -0.09 8.43 4.39
C ILE A 126 0.98 9.47 4.09
N ARG A 127 0.60 10.74 3.92
CA ARG A 127 1.53 11.85 3.61
C ARG A 127 2.49 12.16 4.75
N GLN A 128 2.02 12.08 5.99
CA GLN A 128 2.77 12.56 7.16
C GLN A 128 3.60 11.47 7.83
N LYS A 129 3.24 10.19 7.69
CA LYS A 129 3.87 9.12 8.46
C LYS A 129 4.34 7.94 7.60
N ILE A 130 3.44 7.29 6.84
CA ILE A 130 3.79 6.04 6.12
C ILE A 130 4.72 6.32 4.94
N GLN A 131 4.31 7.24 4.08
CA GLN A 131 4.93 7.58 2.80
C GLN A 131 5.34 6.34 2.00
N PRO A 132 4.41 5.39 1.72
CA PRO A 132 4.73 4.25 0.89
C PRO A 132 5.10 4.77 -0.49
N ARG A 133 5.97 4.08 -1.20
CA ARG A 133 6.33 4.47 -2.56
C ARG A 133 5.14 4.34 -3.49
N ILE A 134 4.29 3.33 -3.24
CA ILE A 134 3.07 3.08 -3.99
C ILE A 134 1.94 2.71 -3.02
N HIS A 135 0.81 3.38 -3.16
CA HIS A 135 -0.46 3.00 -2.55
C HIS A 135 -1.43 2.65 -3.67
N CYS A 136 -1.74 1.36 -3.82
CA CYS A 136 -2.70 0.86 -4.79
C CYS A 136 -4.04 0.57 -4.10
N PHE A 137 -5.15 0.88 -4.76
CA PHE A 137 -6.49 0.58 -4.27
C PHE A 137 -7.45 0.39 -5.46
N GLY A 138 -8.70 0.04 -5.17
CA GLY A 138 -9.73 -0.17 -6.19
C GLY A 138 -11.10 0.26 -5.69
N HIS A 139 -12.16 -0.37 -6.21
CA HIS A 139 -13.57 -0.18 -5.82
C HIS A 139 -14.22 1.14 -6.25
N LEU A 140 -13.47 2.24 -6.42
CA LEU A 140 -14.02 3.49 -6.96
C LEU A 140 -14.04 3.41 -8.49
N HIS A 141 -15.11 2.82 -9.01
CA HIS A 141 -15.20 2.45 -10.42
C HIS A 141 -15.13 3.65 -11.39
N ASP A 142 -15.57 4.84 -10.94
CA ASP A 142 -15.67 6.04 -11.76
C ASP A 142 -14.36 6.88 -11.80
N ASP A 143 -13.32 6.49 -11.04
CA ASP A 143 -12.09 7.29 -10.86
C ASP A 143 -10.81 6.45 -11.05
N ASN A 144 -10.82 5.52 -12.01
CA ASN A 144 -9.64 4.75 -12.39
C ASN A 144 -8.52 5.70 -12.85
N GLY A 145 -7.32 5.53 -12.33
CA GLY A 145 -6.22 6.44 -12.65
C GLY A 145 -5.10 6.37 -11.63
N TYR A 146 -4.14 7.28 -11.76
CA TYR A 146 -3.04 7.41 -10.82
C TYR A 146 -2.70 8.88 -10.58
N LYS A 147 -2.11 9.15 -9.42
CA LYS A 147 -1.61 10.47 -9.07
C LYS A 147 -0.31 10.32 -8.30
N TYR A 148 0.71 11.02 -8.77
CA TYR A 148 1.94 11.16 -8.00
C TYR A 148 1.78 12.33 -7.02
N ASP A 149 1.76 12.01 -5.75
CA ASP A 149 1.74 12.98 -4.68
C ASP A 149 3.18 13.32 -4.30
N GLN A 150 3.58 14.56 -4.56
CA GLN A 150 4.95 15.04 -4.34
C GLN A 150 5.21 15.45 -2.89
N HIS A 151 4.26 15.26 -1.98
CA HIS A 151 4.46 15.57 -0.57
C HIS A 151 5.52 14.64 0.06
N ALA A 152 6.53 15.24 0.72
CA ALA A 152 7.63 14.55 1.40
C ALA A 152 8.39 13.55 0.48
N ASN A 153 8.50 12.26 0.85
CA ASN A 153 9.24 11.24 0.07
C ASN A 153 8.56 10.80 -1.23
N GLY A 154 7.35 11.33 -1.50
CA GLY A 154 6.56 11.05 -2.68
C GLY A 154 5.84 9.70 -2.63
N THR A 155 4.53 9.72 -2.87
CA THR A 155 3.70 8.50 -2.94
C THR A 155 2.95 8.46 -4.26
N LEU A 156 3.08 7.35 -4.99
CA LEU A 156 2.25 7.08 -6.16
C LEU A 156 0.94 6.42 -5.71
N PHE A 157 -0.17 7.13 -5.84
CA PHE A 157 -1.51 6.60 -5.64
C PHE A 157 -2.05 6.02 -6.94
N ILE A 158 -2.59 4.80 -6.91
CA ILE A 158 -3.17 4.13 -8.07
C ILE A 158 -4.54 3.60 -7.69
N ASN A 159 -5.58 4.07 -8.37
CA ASN A 159 -6.89 3.43 -8.37
C ASN A 159 -6.98 2.47 -9.56
N ALA A 160 -6.82 1.18 -9.28
CA ALA A 160 -6.85 0.08 -10.23
C ALA A 160 -8.26 -0.49 -10.47
N ALA A 161 -9.33 0.24 -10.15
CA ALA A 161 -10.70 -0.21 -10.42
C ALA A 161 -10.96 -0.36 -11.93
N ALA A 162 -11.10 -1.60 -12.42
CA ALA A 162 -11.15 -1.88 -13.86
C ALA A 162 -12.56 -2.10 -14.44
N ASN A 163 -13.60 -2.16 -13.61
CA ASN A 163 -14.93 -2.56 -14.07
C ASN A 163 -15.50 -1.65 -15.18
N LEU A 164 -15.33 -0.34 -15.04
CA LEU A 164 -15.84 0.64 -16.02
C LEU A 164 -14.82 0.97 -17.10
N THR A 165 -13.56 1.22 -16.75
CA THR A 165 -12.54 1.66 -17.73
C THR A 165 -11.89 0.52 -18.51
N ARG A 166 -11.97 -0.72 -18.00
CA ARG A 166 -11.26 -1.89 -18.55
C ARG A 166 -9.75 -1.72 -18.66
N GLN A 167 -9.18 -0.77 -17.91
CA GLN A 167 -7.74 -0.50 -17.87
C GLN A 167 -7.08 -1.19 -16.67
N CYS A 168 -5.83 -1.62 -16.86
CA CYS A 168 -4.98 -2.18 -15.82
C CYS A 168 -3.63 -1.45 -15.79
N PHE A 169 -2.92 -1.55 -14.68
CA PHE A 169 -1.63 -0.88 -14.48
C PHE A 169 -0.49 -1.89 -14.46
N LYS A 170 0.53 -1.66 -15.29
CA LYS A 170 1.79 -2.41 -15.26
C LYS A 170 2.85 -1.57 -14.54
N LEU A 171 3.40 -2.11 -13.46
CA LEU A 171 4.51 -1.50 -12.72
C LEU A 171 5.81 -2.19 -13.12
N ASN A 172 6.77 -1.40 -13.62
CA ASN A 172 8.14 -1.88 -13.86
C ASN A 172 9.02 -1.48 -12.67
N PHE A 173 9.73 -2.45 -12.10
CA PHE A 173 10.72 -2.20 -11.06
C PHE A 173 12.10 -2.17 -11.69
N TYR A 174 12.82 -1.06 -11.50
CA TYR A 174 14.20 -0.92 -11.92
C TYR A 174 15.08 -0.94 -10.68
N LEU A 175 15.99 -1.91 -10.61
CA LEU A 175 17.01 -1.97 -9.57
C LEU A 175 18.36 -1.63 -10.16
N ASP A 176 19.03 -0.68 -9.52
CA ASP A 176 20.41 -0.33 -9.83
C ASP A 176 21.34 -1.34 -9.13
N LEU A 177 21.90 -2.26 -9.91
CA LEU A 177 22.80 -3.30 -9.41
C LEU A 177 24.22 -2.76 -9.11
N GLN A 178 24.60 -1.63 -9.71
CA GLN A 178 25.94 -1.02 -9.57
C GLN A 178 26.07 -0.16 -8.32
N LYS A 179 24.96 0.39 -7.81
CA LYS A 179 24.98 1.16 -6.55
C LYS A 179 25.28 0.31 -5.29
N HIS A 180 25.26 -1.02 -5.43
CA HIS A 180 25.58 -1.97 -4.35
C HIS A 180 26.95 -2.65 -4.49
N SER A 181 27.69 -2.44 -5.59
CA SER A 181 29.03 -3.01 -5.79
C SER A 181 30.15 -2.17 -5.17
N ASN A 182 29.91 -0.89 -4.87
CA ASN A 182 30.91 0.02 -4.29
C ASN A 182 31.12 -0.15 -2.76
N ILE A 183 30.65 -1.25 -2.17
CA ILE A 183 30.91 -1.63 -0.77
C ILE A 183 31.93 -2.77 -0.67
N TYR A 184 32.30 -3.41 -1.80
CA TYR A 184 33.24 -4.55 -1.82
C TYR A 184 34.58 -4.23 -2.52
N GLN A 185 34.90 -2.96 -2.73
CA GLN A 185 36.23 -2.53 -3.17
C GLN A 185 36.86 -1.62 -2.11
N SER A 186 37.36 -2.23 -1.05
CA SER A 186 38.44 -1.71 -0.19
C SER A 186 39.09 -2.83 0.60
#